data_AF-A0A1V3XCR8-F1
#
_entry.id   AF-A0A1V3XCR8-F1
#
_cell.length_a   1.000
_cell.length_b   1.000
_cell.length_c   1.000
_cell.angle_alpha   90.00
_cell.angle_beta   90.00
_cell.angle_gamma   90.00
#
_symmetry.space_group_name_H-M   'P 1'
#
loop_
_entity.id
_entity.type
_entity.pdbx_description
1 polymer ?
#
loop_
_entity_poly.entity_id
_entity_poly.type
_entity_poly.pdbx_seq_one_letter_code
_entity_poly.pdbx_strand_id
1 'polypeptide(L)'
;MTTVDDDYTGHVDPGTAARRTLPGATILKASVGPIDNNAYLVTCATTGETLLIDAANDADVLIDLIRRYAPKVSLIVTSHQHFDHWQALQAVAEATGAPTAAHQIDADPLPVRPDRFLANGDTVRIGELTFDVIHLRGHTPGSVALALDGRRPAGHAVVHRRLPVPRWSRQDLAARRFHPAAHRRHHPGVRRVRRLHRHLSRPW
;
A
#
# COMPACT_ATOMS: atom_id res chain seq x y z
N MET A 1 6.78 -19.54 -15.99
CA MET A 1 7.26 -19.56 -14.60
C MET A 1 7.83 -18.19 -14.29
N THR A 2 7.36 -17.54 -13.23
CA THR A 2 7.80 -16.19 -12.85
C THR A 2 9.24 -16.21 -12.37
N THR A 3 10.11 -15.46 -13.04
CA THR A 3 11.52 -15.29 -12.67
C THR A 3 11.61 -14.35 -11.46
N VAL A 4 12.49 -14.69 -10.51
CA VAL A 4 12.80 -13.86 -9.35
C VAL A 4 14.22 -13.32 -9.51
N ASP A 5 14.35 -12.00 -9.55
CA ASP A 5 15.64 -11.30 -9.51
C ASP A 5 16.07 -11.09 -8.04
N ASP A 6 17.36 -11.21 -7.74
CA ASP A 6 17.92 -10.90 -6.41
C ASP A 6 18.59 -9.50 -6.37
N ASP A 7 18.67 -8.78 -7.49
CA ASP A 7 19.10 -7.38 -7.57
C ASP A 7 17.90 -6.42 -7.42
N TYR A 8 17.50 -6.18 -6.18
CA TYR A 8 16.31 -5.38 -5.88
C TYR A 8 16.53 -3.87 -6.05
N THR A 9 15.90 -3.30 -7.08
CA THR A 9 15.86 -1.84 -7.33
C THR A 9 14.61 -1.16 -6.78
N GLY A 10 13.62 -1.93 -6.34
CA GLY A 10 12.29 -1.42 -5.97
C GLY A 10 11.25 -1.47 -7.09
N HIS A 11 11.70 -1.61 -8.34
CA HIS A 11 10.85 -1.80 -9.51
C HIS A 11 10.80 -3.28 -9.91
N VAL A 12 9.66 -3.72 -10.42
CA VAL A 12 9.46 -5.04 -11.04
C VAL A 12 8.61 -4.83 -12.28
N ASP A 13 8.98 -5.47 -13.39
CA ASP A 13 8.22 -5.42 -14.62
C ASP A 13 6.98 -6.34 -14.55
N PRO A 14 5.94 -6.08 -15.35
CA PRO A 14 4.75 -6.94 -15.42
C PRO A 14 5.10 -8.43 -15.51
N GLY A 15 4.52 -9.25 -14.64
CA GLY A 15 4.75 -10.69 -14.62
C GLY A 15 6.12 -11.16 -14.10
N THR A 16 6.92 -10.24 -13.52
CA THR A 16 8.21 -10.55 -12.89
C THR A 16 8.15 -10.37 -11.37
N ALA A 17 9.18 -10.86 -10.68
CA ALA A 17 9.36 -10.64 -9.25
C ALA A 17 10.82 -10.31 -8.93
N ALA A 18 11.03 -9.61 -7.81
CA ALA A 18 12.35 -9.32 -7.28
C ALA A 18 12.39 -9.49 -5.76
N ARG A 19 13.54 -9.89 -5.24
CA ARG A 19 13.77 -10.17 -3.82
C ARG A 19 14.75 -9.17 -3.24
N ARG A 20 14.35 -8.57 -2.12
CA ARG A 20 15.23 -7.85 -1.21
C ARG A 20 15.53 -8.69 0.02
N THR A 21 16.81 -8.82 0.37
CA THR A 21 17.24 -9.45 1.63
C THR A 21 17.59 -8.38 2.67
N LEU A 22 17.10 -8.56 3.88
CA LEU A 22 17.34 -7.71 5.04
C LEU A 22 17.87 -8.56 6.21
N PRO A 23 18.50 -7.98 7.23
CA PRO A 23 18.75 -8.69 8.48
C PRO A 23 17.44 -9.23 9.05
N GLY A 24 17.31 -10.56 9.15
CA GLY A 24 16.15 -11.24 9.73
C GLY A 24 14.93 -11.40 8.82
N ALA A 25 14.92 -10.84 7.60
CA ALA A 25 13.77 -10.94 6.69
C ALA A 25 14.16 -11.02 5.22
N THR A 26 13.30 -11.62 4.40
CA THR A 26 13.30 -11.47 2.94
C THR A 26 11.98 -10.86 2.49
N ILE A 27 12.03 -10.00 1.48
CA ILE A 27 10.85 -9.38 0.85
C ILE A 27 10.87 -9.77 -0.62
N LEU A 28 9.91 -10.56 -1.06
CA LEU A 28 9.68 -10.82 -2.48
C LEU A 28 8.52 -9.94 -2.94
N LYS A 29 8.78 -9.09 -3.92
CA LYS A 29 7.80 -8.23 -4.58
C LYS A 29 7.49 -8.83 -5.94
N ALA A 30 6.21 -8.99 -6.28
CA ALA A 30 5.76 -9.44 -7.59
C ALA A 30 4.83 -8.39 -8.23
N SER A 31 4.96 -8.20 -9.54
CA SER A 31 3.98 -7.46 -10.34
C SER A 31 2.92 -8.44 -10.87
N VAL A 32 1.65 -8.16 -10.58
CA VAL A 32 0.51 -9.01 -10.95
C VAL A 32 -0.62 -8.21 -11.59
N GLY A 33 -1.36 -8.88 -12.46
CA GLY A 33 -2.51 -8.34 -13.17
C GLY A 33 -2.14 -7.35 -14.28
N PRO A 34 -3.15 -6.86 -15.03
CA PRO A 34 -2.94 -6.03 -16.21
C PRO A 34 -2.56 -4.57 -15.92
N ILE A 35 -2.49 -4.18 -14.64
CA ILE A 35 -2.21 -2.80 -14.20
C ILE A 35 -1.01 -2.72 -13.24
N ASP A 36 -0.16 -3.74 -13.25
CA ASP A 36 1.10 -3.78 -12.50
C ASP A 36 0.94 -3.61 -10.98
N ASN A 37 -0.04 -4.30 -10.41
CA ASN A 37 -0.23 -4.28 -8.97
C ASN A 37 0.84 -5.06 -8.24
N ASN A 38 1.22 -4.56 -7.07
CA ASN A 38 2.28 -5.15 -6.29
C ASN A 38 1.70 -6.08 -5.23
N ALA A 39 2.17 -7.32 -5.23
CA ALA A 39 2.00 -8.25 -4.12
C ALA A 39 3.34 -8.45 -3.42
N TYR A 40 3.31 -8.58 -2.09
CA TYR A 40 4.53 -8.74 -1.29
C TYR A 40 4.47 -9.97 -0.39
N LEU A 41 5.50 -10.81 -0.46
CA LEU A 41 5.75 -11.87 0.50
C LEU A 41 6.90 -11.43 1.41
N VAL A 42 6.61 -11.19 2.69
CA VAL A 42 7.60 -10.81 3.70
C VAL A 42 7.83 -11.99 4.64
N THR A 43 8.99 -12.60 4.55
CA THR A 43 9.32 -13.86 5.24
C THR A 43 10.32 -13.61 6.35
N CYS A 44 10.02 -14.12 7.55
CA CYS A 44 10.96 -14.19 8.66
C CYS A 44 12.08 -15.18 8.32
N ALA A 45 13.33 -14.72 8.25
CA ALA A 45 14.46 -15.57 7.91
C ALA A 45 14.74 -16.66 8.96
N THR A 46 14.32 -16.43 10.21
CA THR A 46 14.52 -17.37 11.32
C THR A 46 13.45 -18.47 11.35
N THR A 47 12.18 -18.14 11.16
CA THR A 47 11.07 -19.09 11.36
C THR A 47 10.44 -19.58 10.07
N GLY A 48 10.74 -18.94 8.94
CA GLY A 48 10.10 -19.17 7.64
C GLY A 48 8.65 -18.69 7.56
N GLU A 49 8.09 -18.09 8.61
CA GLU A 49 6.74 -17.52 8.58
C GLU A 49 6.66 -16.34 7.64
N THR A 50 5.60 -16.29 6.85
CA THR A 50 5.43 -15.29 5.81
C THR A 50 4.13 -14.52 5.96
N LEU A 51 4.23 -13.20 5.78
CA LEU A 51 3.12 -12.31 5.52
C LEU A 51 2.94 -12.12 4.03
N LEU A 52 1.74 -12.35 3.51
CA LEU A 52 1.35 -11.86 2.20
C LEU A 52 0.63 -10.51 2.36
N ILE A 53 1.10 -9.48 1.66
CA ILE A 53 0.42 -8.18 1.56
C ILE A 53 -0.16 -8.08 0.15
N ASP A 54 -1.46 -7.86 0.08
CA ASP A 54 -2.29 -7.74 -1.13
C ASP A 54 -2.18 -8.95 -2.06
N ALA A 55 -3.10 -9.90 -1.88
CA ALA A 55 -3.39 -10.94 -2.87
C ALA A 55 -4.14 -10.32 -4.08
N ALA A 56 -3.43 -9.46 -4.81
CA ALA A 56 -3.98 -8.51 -5.77
C ALA A 56 -4.60 -9.16 -7.00
N ASN A 57 -3.82 -9.97 -7.73
CA ASN A 57 -4.22 -10.62 -8.98
C ASN A 57 -3.34 -11.86 -9.25
N ASP A 58 -3.53 -12.51 -10.40
CA ASP A 58 -2.74 -13.66 -10.89
C ASP A 58 -2.53 -14.74 -9.82
N ALA A 59 -3.63 -15.33 -9.34
CA ALA A 59 -3.61 -16.31 -8.25
C ALA A 59 -2.60 -17.44 -8.49
N ASP A 60 -2.51 -17.97 -9.71
CA ASP A 60 -1.56 -19.03 -10.06
C ASP A 60 -0.10 -18.59 -9.88
N VAL A 61 0.22 -17.34 -10.21
CA VAL A 61 1.56 -16.76 -10.03
C VAL A 61 1.87 -16.63 -8.54
N LEU A 62 0.94 -16.08 -7.75
CA LEU A 62 1.12 -15.93 -6.30
C LEU A 62 1.27 -17.29 -5.60
N ILE A 63 0.44 -18.27 -5.95
CA ILE A 63 0.50 -19.62 -5.39
C ILE A 63 1.82 -20.32 -5.76
N ASP A 64 2.31 -20.16 -7.00
CA ASP A 64 3.61 -20.70 -7.41
C ASP A 64 4.76 -20.05 -6.62
N LEU A 65 4.76 -18.72 -6.48
CA LEU A 65 5.76 -18.00 -5.69
C LEU A 65 5.74 -18.41 -4.21
N ILE A 66 4.56 -18.56 -3.63
CA ILE A 66 4.37 -19.07 -2.25
C ILE A 66 4.99 -20.46 -2.13
N ARG A 67 4.65 -21.40 -3.02
CA ARG A 67 5.16 -22.78 -2.98
C ARG A 67 6.68 -22.84 -3.07
N ARG A 68 7.30 -22.02 -3.93
CA ARG A 68 8.74 -22.06 -4.18
C ARG A 68 9.57 -21.33 -3.13
N TYR A 69 9.04 -20.24 -2.56
CA TYR A 69 9.87 -19.31 -1.78
C TYR A 69 9.33 -18.98 -0.39
N ALA A 70 8.05 -19.23 -0.11
CA ALA A 70 7.40 -18.82 1.13
C ALA A 70 6.30 -19.81 1.57
N PRO A 71 6.61 -21.11 1.75
CA PRO A 71 5.60 -22.15 1.93
C PRO A 71 4.79 -22.05 3.24
N LYS A 72 5.21 -21.19 4.20
CA LYS A 72 4.55 -21.01 5.51
C LYS A 72 3.89 -19.63 5.61
N VAL A 73 2.90 -19.36 4.75
CA VAL A 73 2.07 -18.14 4.85
C VAL A 73 1.25 -18.20 6.14
N SER A 74 1.48 -17.24 7.03
CA SER A 74 0.89 -17.19 8.37
C SER A 74 -0.24 -16.15 8.48
N LEU A 75 -0.25 -15.18 7.57
CA LEU A 75 -1.30 -14.16 7.48
C LEU A 75 -1.32 -13.56 6.07
N ILE A 76 -2.53 -13.27 5.57
CA ILE A 76 -2.75 -12.47 4.37
C ILE A 76 -3.37 -11.14 4.80
N VAL A 77 -2.72 -10.01 4.50
CA VAL A 77 -3.26 -8.68 4.75
C VAL A 77 -3.68 -8.04 3.44
N THR A 78 -4.95 -7.64 3.36
CA THR A 78 -5.43 -6.71 2.34
C THR A 78 -5.32 -5.29 2.89
N SER A 79 -4.50 -4.47 2.23
CA SER A 79 -4.19 -3.11 2.65
C SER A 79 -5.41 -2.20 2.57
N HIS A 80 -6.29 -2.41 1.59
CA HIS A 80 -7.54 -1.68 1.41
C HIS A 80 -8.50 -2.34 0.40
N GLN A 81 -9.74 -1.86 0.35
CA GLN A 81 -10.84 -2.51 -0.39
C GLN A 81 -10.89 -2.23 -1.90
N HIS A 82 -9.91 -1.51 -2.48
CA HIS A 82 -9.96 -1.23 -3.92
C HIS A 82 -9.81 -2.54 -4.71
N PHE A 83 -10.61 -2.69 -5.76
CA PHE A 83 -10.96 -4.00 -6.36
C PHE A 83 -9.77 -4.80 -6.88
N ASP A 84 -8.66 -4.13 -7.15
CA ASP A 84 -7.45 -4.65 -7.75
C ASP A 84 -6.41 -5.09 -6.70
N HIS A 85 -6.68 -4.90 -5.40
CA HIS A 85 -5.82 -5.34 -4.29
C HIS A 85 -6.21 -6.71 -3.69
N TRP A 86 -7.29 -7.34 -4.17
CA TRP A 86 -7.80 -8.57 -3.57
C TRP A 86 -8.38 -9.61 -4.55
N GLN A 87 -8.21 -9.47 -5.87
CA GLN A 87 -8.85 -10.37 -6.84
C GLN A 87 -8.41 -11.84 -6.67
N ALA A 88 -7.17 -12.06 -6.23
CA ALA A 88 -6.64 -13.40 -5.95
C ALA A 88 -6.88 -13.86 -4.50
N LEU A 89 -7.47 -13.02 -3.64
CA LEU A 89 -7.57 -13.26 -2.19
C LEU A 89 -8.23 -14.60 -1.86
N GLN A 90 -9.37 -14.90 -2.48
CA GLN A 90 -10.09 -16.15 -2.20
C GLN A 90 -9.26 -17.38 -2.56
N ALA A 91 -8.73 -17.44 -3.78
CA ALA A 91 -7.94 -18.57 -4.25
C ALA A 91 -6.66 -18.77 -3.42
N VAL A 92 -5.97 -17.68 -3.05
CA VAL A 92 -4.75 -17.75 -2.24
C VAL A 92 -5.04 -18.14 -0.79
N ALA A 93 -6.12 -17.62 -0.19
CA ALA A 93 -6.55 -18.01 1.15
C ALA A 93 -6.92 -19.50 1.20
N GLU A 94 -7.67 -20.00 0.22
CA GLU A 94 -8.02 -21.42 0.10
C GLU A 94 -6.77 -22.30 -0.11
N ALA A 95 -5.85 -21.89 -0.98
CA ALA A 95 -4.65 -22.67 -1.29
C ALA A 95 -3.64 -22.75 -0.13
N THR A 96 -3.62 -21.74 0.74
CA THR A 96 -2.67 -21.66 1.87
C THR A 96 -3.28 -22.05 3.21
N GLY A 97 -4.60 -21.94 3.36
CA GLY A 97 -5.29 -22.04 4.65
C GLY A 97 -4.94 -20.92 5.62
N ALA A 98 -4.27 -19.85 5.17
CA ALA A 98 -3.83 -18.77 6.04
C ALA A 98 -5.01 -17.86 6.42
N PRO A 99 -5.06 -17.36 7.67
CA PRO A 99 -6.06 -16.38 8.06
C PRO A 99 -5.85 -15.06 7.29
N THR A 100 -6.94 -14.31 7.14
CA THR A 100 -6.95 -13.02 6.44
C THR A 100 -7.15 -11.86 7.42
N ALA A 101 -6.62 -10.69 7.08
CA ALA A 101 -6.74 -9.48 7.87
C ALA A 101 -6.91 -8.23 7.01
N ALA A 102 -7.74 -7.31 7.49
CA ALA A 102 -7.94 -5.99 6.88
C ALA A 102 -8.47 -5.01 7.92
N HIS A 103 -8.57 -3.73 7.59
CA HIS A 103 -9.30 -2.79 8.44
C HIS A 103 -10.81 -3.03 8.35
N GLN A 104 -11.52 -2.94 9.48
CA GLN A 104 -12.96 -3.25 9.53
C GLN A 104 -13.81 -2.40 8.56
N ILE A 105 -13.46 -1.11 8.40
CA ILE A 105 -14.18 -0.21 7.48
C ILE A 105 -14.11 -0.67 6.02
N ASP A 106 -13.06 -1.39 5.65
CA ASP A 106 -12.79 -1.85 4.28
C ASP A 106 -13.08 -3.34 4.09
N ALA A 107 -13.66 -4.00 5.09
CA ALA A 107 -13.82 -5.46 5.08
C ALA A 107 -15.02 -5.93 4.25
N ASP A 108 -16.11 -5.16 4.23
CA ASP A 108 -17.38 -5.60 3.64
C ASP A 108 -17.29 -5.92 2.13
N PRO A 109 -16.52 -5.18 1.30
CA PRO A 109 -16.41 -5.52 -0.13
C PRO A 109 -15.50 -6.71 -0.44
N LEU A 110 -14.74 -7.22 0.54
CA LEU A 110 -13.80 -8.31 0.29
C LEU A 110 -14.54 -9.64 0.09
N PRO A 111 -14.10 -10.49 -0.85
CA PRO A 111 -14.73 -11.79 -1.11
C PRO A 111 -14.49 -12.79 0.03
N VAL A 112 -13.45 -12.56 0.83
CA VAL A 112 -13.13 -13.31 2.04
C VAL A 112 -13.27 -12.36 3.22
N ARG A 113 -14.13 -12.72 4.17
CA ARG A 113 -14.26 -11.97 5.42
C ARG A 113 -12.95 -12.06 6.21
N PRO A 114 -12.35 -10.93 6.61
CA PRO A 114 -11.17 -10.95 7.48
C PRO A 114 -11.42 -11.71 8.79
N ASP A 115 -10.51 -12.62 9.13
CA ASP A 115 -10.47 -13.30 10.43
C ASP A 115 -10.02 -12.34 11.54
N ARG A 116 -9.21 -11.34 11.17
CA ARG A 116 -8.69 -10.32 12.06
C ARG A 116 -8.94 -8.92 11.50
N PHE A 117 -9.53 -8.05 12.31
CA PHE A 117 -9.58 -6.63 12.02
C PHE A 117 -8.32 -5.92 12.54
N LEU A 118 -7.77 -5.03 11.71
CA LEU A 118 -6.62 -4.20 12.02
C LEU A 118 -7.05 -2.77 12.31
N ALA A 119 -6.51 -2.17 13.36
CA ALA A 119 -6.70 -0.78 13.72
C ALA A 119 -5.37 -0.04 13.88
N ASN A 120 -5.43 1.29 13.86
CA ASN A 120 -4.25 2.13 14.07
C ASN A 120 -3.57 1.84 15.42
N GLY A 121 -2.26 1.60 15.39
CA GLY A 121 -1.47 1.31 16.59
C GLY A 121 -1.51 -0.14 17.02
N ASP A 122 -2.19 -1.02 16.28
CA ASP A 122 -2.05 -2.46 16.43
C ASP A 122 -0.69 -2.93 15.95
N THR A 123 -0.36 -4.18 16.29
CA THR A 123 0.85 -4.85 15.85
C THR A 123 0.53 -6.19 15.19
N VAL A 124 1.17 -6.50 14.08
CA VAL A 124 1.15 -7.82 13.42
C VAL A 124 2.50 -8.50 13.67
N ARG A 125 2.48 -9.78 14.06
CA ARG A 125 3.68 -10.58 14.32
C ARG A 125 3.73 -11.76 13.35
N ILE A 126 4.90 -12.00 12.77
CA ILE A 126 5.14 -13.04 11.77
C ILE A 126 6.52 -13.64 12.10
N GLY A 127 6.53 -14.78 12.78
CA GLY A 127 7.73 -15.25 13.48
C GLY A 127 8.31 -14.18 14.41
N GLU A 128 9.58 -13.85 14.18
CA GLU A 128 10.31 -12.81 14.91
C GLU A 128 10.09 -11.39 14.34
N LEU A 129 9.41 -11.26 13.20
CA LEU A 129 9.11 -9.96 12.60
C LEU A 129 7.92 -9.31 13.29
N THR A 130 8.00 -8.00 13.45
CA THR A 130 6.96 -7.16 14.05
C THR A 130 6.63 -6.00 13.10
N PHE A 131 5.35 -5.81 12.83
CA PHE A 131 4.84 -4.74 11.97
C PHE A 131 3.88 -3.85 12.75
N ASP A 132 4.13 -2.54 12.72
CA ASP A 132 3.19 -1.55 13.25
C ASP A 132 2.10 -1.27 12.20
N VAL A 133 0.83 -1.30 12.63
CA VAL A 133 -0.32 -0.98 11.78
C VAL A 133 -0.60 0.51 11.85
N ILE A 134 -0.59 1.16 10.68
CA ILE A 134 -0.83 2.60 10.53
C ILE A 134 -2.10 2.79 9.72
N HIS A 135 -3.13 3.41 10.30
CA HIS A 135 -4.35 3.75 9.56
C HIS A 135 -4.10 4.98 8.69
N LEU A 136 -4.29 4.82 7.38
CA LEU A 136 -4.10 5.86 6.39
C LEU A 136 -5.46 6.24 5.79
N ARG A 137 -6.00 7.40 6.19
CA ARG A 137 -7.21 7.91 5.54
C ARG A 137 -6.84 8.61 4.24
N GLY A 138 -7.43 8.17 3.13
CA GLY A 138 -7.15 8.75 1.82
C GLY A 138 -7.87 8.02 0.70
N HIS A 139 -7.14 7.17 -0.03
CA HIS A 139 -7.64 6.43 -1.19
C HIS A 139 -8.89 5.60 -0.87
N THR A 140 -8.92 4.95 0.30
CA THR A 140 -10.14 4.38 0.88
C THR A 140 -10.26 4.81 2.35
N PRO A 141 -11.45 4.68 2.96
CA PRO A 141 -11.65 5.04 4.36
C PRO A 141 -10.90 4.13 5.35
N GLY A 142 -10.65 2.87 4.99
CA GLY A 142 -10.01 1.86 5.83
C GLY A 142 -8.57 1.51 5.46
N SER A 143 -7.91 2.19 4.51
CA SER A 143 -6.54 1.82 4.12
C SER A 143 -5.58 1.72 5.31
N VAL A 144 -4.76 0.66 5.35
CA VAL A 144 -3.69 0.47 6.33
C VAL A 144 -2.34 0.30 5.65
N ALA A 145 -1.29 0.78 6.31
CA ALA A 145 0.08 0.43 6.01
C ALA A 145 0.67 -0.40 7.13
N LEU A 146 1.64 -1.26 6.77
CA LEU A 146 2.41 -2.07 7.70
C LEU A 146 3.86 -1.60 7.69
N ALA A 147 4.33 -1.09 8.81
CA ALA A 147 5.72 -0.69 8.97
C ALA A 147 6.52 -1.81 9.64
N LEU A 148 7.42 -2.45 8.90
CA LEU A 148 8.34 -3.45 9.46
C LEU A 148 9.33 -2.77 10.41
N ASP A 149 9.32 -3.18 11.68
CA ASP A 149 10.27 -2.68 12.67
C ASP A 149 11.62 -3.40 12.53
N GLY A 150 12.61 -2.70 12.01
CA GLY A 150 13.98 -3.21 11.87
C GLY A 150 14.80 -3.22 13.17
N ARG A 151 14.23 -2.85 14.32
CA ARG A 151 14.95 -2.64 15.60
C ARG A 151 14.37 -3.37 16.80
N ARG A 152 13.22 -4.05 16.71
CA ARG A 152 12.61 -4.73 17.87
C ARG A 152 12.77 -6.25 17.83
N PRO A 153 13.55 -6.83 18.75
CA PRO A 153 13.40 -8.24 19.10
C PRO A 153 11.97 -8.50 19.59
N ALA A 154 11.46 -9.70 19.36
CA ALA A 154 10.19 -10.15 19.89
C ALA A 154 10.06 -9.89 21.40
N GLY A 155 9.01 -9.16 21.83
CA GLY A 155 8.64 -9.08 23.25
C GLY A 155 8.37 -7.70 23.83
N HIS A 156 8.67 -6.60 23.13
CA HIS A 156 8.34 -5.26 23.62
C HIS A 156 7.01 -4.76 23.06
N ALA A 157 5.93 -4.97 23.81
CA ALA A 157 4.65 -4.33 23.52
C ALA A 157 4.79 -2.81 23.70
N VAL A 158 4.61 -2.05 22.62
CA VAL A 158 4.38 -0.62 22.74
C VAL A 158 2.94 -0.42 23.14
N VAL A 159 2.73 -0.02 24.38
CA VAL A 159 1.51 0.70 24.74
C VAL A 159 1.59 2.04 24.01
N HIS A 160 0.92 2.15 22.87
CA HIS A 160 0.60 3.47 22.33
C HIS A 160 -0.33 4.13 23.35
N ARG A 161 0.26 4.90 24.27
CA ARG A 161 -0.49 5.79 25.15
C ARG A 161 -1.26 6.72 24.24
N ARG A 162 -2.55 6.47 24.11
CA ARG A 162 -3.52 7.25 23.33
C ARG A 162 -3.26 8.73 23.63
N LEU A 163 -2.56 9.43 22.74
CA LEU A 163 -2.46 10.88 22.87
C LEU A 163 -3.88 11.41 22.67
N PRO A 164 -4.41 12.24 23.59
CA PRO A 164 -5.76 12.75 23.44
C PRO A 164 -5.87 13.49 22.11
N VAL A 165 -6.84 13.07 21.29
CA VAL A 165 -7.27 13.83 20.11
C VAL A 165 -7.61 15.24 20.60
N PRO A 166 -7.02 16.32 20.04
CA PRO A 166 -7.39 17.67 20.43
C PRO A 166 -8.87 17.86 20.14
N ARG A 167 -9.65 18.14 21.18
CA ARG A 167 -11.06 18.51 21.05
C ARG A 167 -11.08 19.97 20.58
N TRP A 168 -11.08 20.17 19.27
CA TRP A 168 -11.21 21.51 18.69
C TRP A 168 -12.55 22.10 19.11
N SER A 169 -12.51 23.30 19.68
CA SER A 169 -13.72 24.03 20.07
C SER A 169 -14.37 24.63 18.83
N ARG A 170 -15.66 24.95 18.88
CA ARG A 170 -16.35 25.64 17.77
C ARG A 170 -15.72 27.00 17.42
N GLN A 171 -14.84 27.55 18.27
CA GLN A 171 -14.13 28.79 18.02
C GLN A 171 -12.91 28.62 17.10
N ASP A 172 -12.30 27.42 17.04
CA ASP A 172 -11.11 27.15 16.21
C ASP A 172 -11.46 26.99 14.71
N LEU A 173 -12.71 26.64 14.39
CA LEU A 173 -13.23 26.48 13.02
C LEU A 173 -13.58 27.82 12.34
N ALA A 174 -13.64 28.93 13.07
CA ALA A 174 -14.05 30.24 12.53
C ALA A 174 -12.89 31.06 11.91
N ALA A 175 -11.63 30.66 12.13
CA ALA A 175 -10.46 31.45 11.73
C ALA A 175 -9.94 31.19 10.30
N ARG A 176 -10.65 30.42 9.47
CA ARG A 176 -10.27 30.22 8.05
C ARG A 176 -11.43 30.55 7.12
N ARG A 177 -11.77 31.84 7.05
CA ARG A 177 -12.49 32.40 5.91
C ARG A 177 -11.47 32.76 4.82
N PHE A 178 -11.70 32.25 3.62
CA PHE A 178 -11.03 32.63 2.39
C PHE A 178 -10.93 34.15 2.25
N HIS A 179 -9.75 34.63 1.87
CA HIS A 179 -9.54 36.00 1.39
C HIS A 179 -9.06 35.95 -0.07
N PRO A 180 -9.84 36.46 -1.04
CA PRO A 180 -9.38 36.72 -2.39
C PRO A 180 -8.88 38.17 -2.48
N ALA A 181 -7.66 38.38 -3.01
CA ALA A 181 -7.29 39.44 -3.98
C ALA A 181 -5.81 39.86 -3.90
N ALA A 182 -5.19 39.82 -5.08
CA ALA A 182 -4.32 40.83 -5.71
C ALA A 182 -3.07 41.36 -4.96
N HIS A 183 -1.91 41.17 -5.59
CA HIS A 183 -1.00 42.30 -5.84
C HIS A 183 -0.17 42.10 -7.12
N ARG A 184 -0.42 42.98 -8.09
CA ARG A 184 0.49 43.27 -9.21
C ARG A 184 1.71 44.04 -8.69
N ARG A 185 2.88 43.81 -9.30
CA ARG A 185 3.95 44.81 -9.43
C ARG A 185 4.50 44.80 -10.86
N HIS A 186 4.44 45.97 -11.51
CA HIS A 186 5.19 46.39 -12.71
C HIS A 186 6.67 46.66 -12.32
N HIS A 187 7.72 46.65 -13.16
CA HIS A 187 8.05 47.18 -14.51
C HIS A 187 9.47 46.63 -14.89
N PRO A 188 10.14 46.98 -16.02
CA PRO A 188 9.70 47.30 -17.39
C PRO A 188 10.48 46.47 -18.46
N GLY A 189 9.91 46.31 -19.65
CA GLY A 189 10.58 45.64 -20.76
C GLY A 189 9.73 45.68 -22.03
N VAL A 190 9.51 46.89 -22.54
CA VAL A 190 8.76 47.12 -23.79
C VAL A 190 9.67 46.90 -24.98
N ARG A 191 9.34 45.93 -25.84
CA ARG A 191 9.34 46.14 -27.31
C ARG A 191 8.13 45.45 -27.92
N ARG A 192 7.20 46.27 -28.44
CA ARG A 192 6.09 45.87 -29.31
C ARG A 192 6.63 45.47 -30.68
N VAL A 193 6.08 44.41 -31.27
CA VAL A 193 5.91 44.31 -32.73
C VAL A 193 4.47 43.86 -33.02
N ARG A 194 3.92 44.46 -34.08
CA ARG A 194 2.51 44.62 -34.42
C ARG A 194 1.80 43.34 -34.90
N ARG A 195 0.48 43.30 -34.66
CA ARG A 195 -0.53 42.47 -35.34
C ARG A 195 -0.44 42.59 -36.87
N LEU A 196 -0.75 41.50 -37.57
CA LEU A 196 -1.63 41.54 -38.74
C LEU A 196 -2.59 40.33 -38.72
N HIS A 197 -3.89 40.63 -38.80
CA HIS A 197 -4.95 39.69 -39.14
C HIS A 197 -5.05 39.53 -40.65
N ARG A 198 -5.43 38.33 -41.11
CA ARG A 198 -6.34 38.03 -42.25
C ARG A 198 -6.54 36.50 -42.24
N HIS A 199 -7.72 35.99 -41.87
CA HIS A 199 -8.83 35.61 -42.75
C HIS A 199 -8.42 34.89 -44.04
N LEU A 200 -8.97 33.68 -44.22
CA LEU A 200 -9.57 33.05 -45.43
C LEU A 200 -9.56 31.53 -45.17
N SER A 201 -10.69 30.89 -44.88
CA SER A 201 -11.64 30.30 -45.83
C SER A 201 -11.06 29.13 -46.66
N ARG A 202 -11.68 27.94 -46.50
CA ARG A 202 -11.66 26.66 -47.29
C ARG A 202 -11.61 26.84 -48.83
N PRO A 203 -11.56 25.79 -49.71
CA PRO A 203 -11.59 24.31 -49.55
C PRO A 203 -10.39 23.61 -50.26
N TRP A 204 -10.13 22.30 -50.20
CA TRP A 204 -10.90 21.10 -50.60
C TRP A 204 -10.66 19.94 -49.63
#